data_AF-A0A7V5RBD8-F1
#
_entry.id   AF-A0A7V5RBD8-F1
#
_cell.length_a   1.000
_cell.length_b   1.000
_cell.length_c   1.000
_cell.angle_alpha   90.00
_cell.angle_beta   90.00
_cell.angle_gamma   90.00
#
_symmetry.space_group_name_H-M   'P 1'
#
loop_
_entity.id
_entity.type
_entity.pdbx_description
1 polymer ?
#
loop_
_entity_poly.entity_id
_entity_poly.type
_entity_poly.pdbx_seq_one_letter_code
_entity_poly.pdbx_strand_id
1 'polypeptide(L)' 'MEKIEREGESKSRKVIKTWSRRSMIVPEMVGHTIAVHNGKKFIPVFITENMIGHKLGEFSPTRTFHGHAGLKKSKVGR' A
#
# COMPACT_ATOMS: atom_id res chain seq x y z
N MET A 1 16.24 -2.17 6.04
CA MET A 1 15.86 -2.95 4.84
C MET A 1 16.01 -4.43 5.10
N GLU A 2 16.86 -4.81 6.05
CA GLU A 2 16.98 -6.09 6.79
C GLU A 2 15.80 -7.09 6.72
N LYS A 3 14.54 -6.65 6.89
CA LYS A 3 13.37 -7.56 6.80
C LYS A 3 13.12 -8.11 5.39
N ILE A 4 13.44 -7.34 4.35
CA ILE A 4 13.26 -7.72 2.94
C ILE A 4 14.42 -8.61 2.51
N GLU A 5 15.66 -8.23 2.87
CA GLU A 5 16.87 -9.01 2.59
C GLU A 5 16.76 -10.42 3.18
N ARG A 6 16.33 -10.54 4.45
CA ARG A 6 16.10 -11.82 5.13
C ARG A 6 15.01 -12.69 4.50
N GLU A 7 14.00 -12.08 3.87
CA GLU A 7 12.95 -12.84 3.16
C GLU A 7 13.38 -13.26 1.74
N GLY A 8 14.25 -12.48 1.10
CA GLY A 8 14.90 -12.89 -0.16
C GLY A 8 15.69 -14.19 0.00
N GLU A 9 16.42 -14.33 1.10
CA GLU A 9 17.19 -15.54 1.41
C GLU A 9 16.31 -16.77 1.70
N SER A 10 15.13 -16.55 2.29
CA SER A 10 14.26 -17.65 2.75
C SER A 10 13.17 -18.05 1.74
N LYS A 11 13.09 -17.43 0.55
CA LYS A 11 12.08 -17.69 -0.52
C LYS A 11 10.62 -17.72 -0.05
N SER A 12 10.38 -17.24 1.17
CA SER A 12 9.08 -17.23 1.82
C SER A 12 8.30 -16.05 1.26
N ARG A 13 7.20 -16.32 0.52
CA ARG A 13 6.24 -15.29 0.03
C ARG A 13 5.38 -14.73 1.17
N LYS A 14 6.00 -14.39 2.29
CA LYS A 14 5.30 -13.77 3.41
C LYS A 14 4.98 -12.32 3.08
N VAL A 15 3.84 -11.89 3.61
CA VAL A 15 3.39 -10.51 3.46
C VAL A 15 4.12 -9.65 4.49
N ILE A 16 5.03 -8.80 4.02
CA ILE A 16 5.79 -7.89 4.89
C ILE A 16 4.88 -6.74 5.30
N LYS A 17 4.63 -6.58 6.60
CA LYS A 17 3.88 -5.43 7.13
C LYS A 17 4.81 -4.24 7.33
N THR A 18 4.39 -3.07 6.86
CA THR A 18 5.13 -1.80 7.06
C THR A 18 4.21 -0.66 7.49
N TRP A 19 4.70 0.14 8.43
CA TRP A 19 4.13 1.44 8.79
C TRP A 19 4.81 2.59 8.07
N SER A 20 6.01 2.36 7.51
CA SER A 20 6.75 3.42 6.82
C SER A 20 6.17 3.63 5.43
N ARG A 21 5.36 4.67 5.30
CA ARG A 21 4.83 5.17 4.02
C ARG A 21 5.80 6.09 3.29
N ARG A 22 6.84 6.57 3.97
CA ARG A 22 7.82 7.54 3.45
C ARG A 22 8.96 6.88 2.67
N SER A 23 9.16 5.59 2.87
CA SER A 23 10.20 4.81 2.20
C SER A 23 9.95 4.71 0.70
N MET A 24 11.02 4.85 -0.07
CA MET A 24 11.05 4.69 -1.52
C MET A 24 11.11 3.20 -1.88
N ILE A 25 10.49 2.83 -3.01
CA ILE A 25 10.57 1.49 -3.57
C ILE A 25 11.92 1.32 -4.27
N VAL A 26 12.66 0.32 -3.80
CA VAL A 26 13.99 -0.06 -4.29
C VAL A 26 13.82 -1.26 -5.24
N PRO A 27 14.66 -1.44 -6.28
CA PRO A 27 14.55 -2.56 -7.22
C PRO A 27 14.49 -3.95 -6.56
N GLU A 28 15.15 -4.12 -5.41
CA GLU A 28 15.14 -5.38 -4.65
C GLU A 28 13.76 -5.75 -4.07
N MET A 29 12.81 -4.81 -4.05
CA MET A 29 11.46 -5.05 -3.56
C MET A 29 10.52 -5.60 -4.64
N VAL A 30 10.96 -5.66 -5.90
CA VAL A 30 10.13 -6.14 -7.02
C VAL A 30 9.77 -7.61 -6.83
N GLY A 31 8.50 -7.94 -7.02
CA GLY A 31 7.98 -9.30 -6.82
C GLY A 31 7.60 -9.63 -5.37
N HIS A 32 7.83 -8.73 -4.42
CA HIS A 32 7.36 -8.86 -3.05
C HIS A 32 5.98 -8.21 -2.86
N THR A 33 5.19 -8.78 -1.93
CA THR A 33 3.93 -8.18 -1.48
C THR A 33 4.15 -7.49 -0.14
N ILE A 34 4.03 -6.16 -0.15
CA ILE A 34 4.19 -5.33 1.04
C ILE A 34 2.82 -4.84 1.48
N ALA A 35 2.46 -5.12 2.74
CA ALA A 35 1.25 -4.61 3.35
C ALA A 35 1.53 -3.25 4.00
N VAL A 36 1.07 -2.17 3.35
CA VAL A 36 1.31 -0.78 3.75
C VAL A 36 0.16 -0.27 4.61
N HIS A 37 0.47 0.27 5.78
CA HIS A 37 -0.53 0.85 6.68
C HIS A 37 -1.13 2.15 6.12
N ASN A 38 -2.45 2.25 6.03
CA ASN A 38 -3.15 3.44 5.55
C ASN A 38 -3.76 4.33 6.66
N GLY A 39 -3.45 4.03 7.93
CA GLY A 39 -4.03 4.71 9.09
C GLY A 39 -5.17 3.93 9.77
N LYS A 40 -5.76 2.95 9.08
CA LYS A 40 -6.80 2.06 9.64
C LYS A 40 -6.49 0.58 9.46
N LYS A 41 -6.03 0.21 8.27
CA LYS A 41 -5.71 -1.17 7.90
C LYS A 41 -4.43 -1.23 7.08
N PHE A 42 -3.89 -2.44 6.98
CA PHE A 42 -2.79 -2.73 6.06
C PHE A 42 -3.36 -3.13 4.70
N ILE A 43 -2.93 -2.43 3.65
CA ILE A 43 -3.32 -2.72 2.27
C ILE A 43 -2.16 -3.51 1.63
N PRO A 44 -2.37 -4.76 1.17
CA PRO A 44 -1.34 -5.51 0.45
C PRO A 44 -1.14 -4.89 -0.93
N VAL A 45 0.10 -4.48 -1.21
CA VAL A 45 0.54 -3.94 -2.49
C VAL A 45 1.58 -4.89 -3.07
N PHE A 46 1.32 -5.41 -4.26
CA PHE A 46 2.29 -6.18 -5.03
C PHE A 46 3.16 -5.21 -5.85
N ILE A 47 4.48 -5.29 -5.69
CA ILE A 47 5.41 -4.32 -6.28
C ILE A 47 5.86 -4.80 -7.66
N THR A 48 5.67 -3.93 -8.66
CA THR A 48 6.17 -4.11 -10.03
C THR A 48 7.32 -3.15 -10.34
N GLU A 49 8.07 -3.41 -11.41
CA GLU A 49 9.25 -2.60 -11.79
C GLU A 49 8.89 -1.12 -12.06
N ASN A 50 7.71 -0.87 -12.62
CA ASN A 50 7.23 0.49 -12.90
C ASN A 50 7.00 1.33 -11.64
N MET A 51 7.04 0.73 -10.44
CA MET A 51 6.86 1.42 -9.17
C MET A 51 8.19 1.87 -8.54
N ILE A 52 9.34 1.52 -9.13
CA ILE A 52 10.66 1.92 -8.64
C ILE A 52 10.77 3.45 -8.62
N GLY A 53 11.31 4.01 -7.53
CA GLY A 53 11.46 5.46 -7.35
C GLY A 53 10.26 6.17 -6.71
N HIS A 54 9.09 5.52 -6.65
CA HIS A 54 7.92 6.02 -5.95
C HIS A 54 7.98 5.73 -4.44
N LYS A 55 7.18 6.46 -3.65
CA LYS A 55 7.01 6.15 -2.21
C LYS A 55 5.89 5.15 -2.00
N LEU A 56 6.08 4.25 -1.03
CA LEU A 56 5.07 3.25 -0.63
C LEU A 56 3.70 3.87 -0.26
N GLY A 57 3.70 5.10 0.24
CA GLY A 57 2.49 5.83 0.60
C GLY A 57 1.57 6.17 -0.56
N GLU A 58 2.08 6.26 -1.79
CA GLU A 58 1.32 6.58 -3.00
C GLU A 58 0.34 5.46 -3.37
N PHE A 59 0.72 4.22 -3.07
CA PHE A 59 -0.08 3.03 -3.36
C PHE A 59 -1.05 2.64 -2.22
N SER A 60 -1.14 3.47 -1.17
CA SER A 60 -1.97 3.21 0.02
C SER A 60 -2.78 4.45 0.40
N PRO A 61 -4.02 4.62 -0.14
CA PRO A 61 -4.84 5.80 0.11
C PRO A 61 -5.37 5.85 1.55
N THR A 62 -5.29 7.03 2.16
CA THR A 62 -5.68 7.25 3.57
C THR A 62 -7.11 7.72 3.76
N ARG A 63 -7.69 8.36 2.75
CA ARG A 63 -9.05 8.92 2.81
C ARG A 63 -9.83 8.40 1.61
N THR A 64 -11.04 7.90 1.86
CA THR A 64 -12.00 7.60 0.81
C THR A 64 -12.76 8.88 0.49
N PHE A 65 -12.56 9.40 -0.71
CA PHE A 65 -13.35 10.52 -1.20
C PHE A 65 -14.67 10.00 -1.75
N HIS A 66 -15.79 10.40 -1.14
CA HIS A 66 -17.13 9.94 -1.53
C HIS A 66 -17.81 10.89 -2.54
N GLY A 67 -17.10 11.93 -3.01
CA GLY A 67 -17.67 13.02 -3.79
C GLY A 67 -17.69 14.34 -3.02
N HIS A 68 -17.86 15.44 -3.74
CA HIS A 68 -18.14 16.73 -3.13
C HIS A 68 -19.54 16.68 -2.53
N ALA A 69 -19.73 17.28 -1.35
CA ALA A 69 -21.04 17.44 -0.73
C ALA A 69 -21.88 18.49 -1.50
N GLY A 70 -22.19 18.23 -2.77
CA GLY A 70 -23.14 18.98 -3.57
C GLY A 70 -24.49 18.29 -3.50
N LEU A 71 -25.43 18.88 -2.74
CA LEU A 71 -26.85 18.55 -2.70
C LEU A 71 -27.17 17.05 -2.57
N LYS A 72 -27.23 16.54 -1.33
CA LYS A 72 -28.03 15.35 -1.01
C LYS A 72 -29.51 15.67 -1.31
N LYS A 73 -29.94 15.44 -2.56
CA LYS A 73 -31.37 15.27 -2.82
C LYS A 73 -31.72 13.89 -2.29
N SER A 74 -32.37 13.87 -1.13
CA SER A 74 -32.98 12.70 -0.52
C SER A 74 -33.69 11.84 -1.57
N LYS A 75 -33.23 10.60 -1.75
CA LYS A 75 -34.04 9.51 -2.29
C LYS A 75 -33.87 8.33 -1.35
N VAL A 76 -34.75 8.30 -0.35
CA VAL A 76 -35.88 7.37 -0.23
C VAL A 76 -35.35 5.98 0.12
N GLY A 77 -35.50 5.65 1.40
CA GLY A 77 -35.31 4.29 1.88
C GLY A 77 -36.28 3.34 1.20
N ARG A 78 -35.84 2.11 1.07
CA ARG A 78 -36.70 0.95 1.17
C ARG A 78 -36.16 0.09 2.30
#